data_AF-A0A7H8NWQ7-F1
#
_entry.id   AF-A0A7H8NWQ7-F1
#
_cell.length_a   1.000
_cell.length_b   1.000
_cell.length_c   1.000
_cell.angle_alpha   90.00
_cell.angle_beta   90.00
_cell.angle_gamma   90.00
#
_symmetry.space_group_name_H-M   'P 1'
#
loop_
_entity.id
_entity.type
_entity.pdbx_description
1 polymer ?
#
loop_
_entity_poly.entity_id
_entity_poly.type
_entity_poly.pdbx_seq_one_letter_code
_entity_poly.pdbx_strand_id
1 'polypeptide(L)'
;MKGARLLRITLWVFWGLWSAACVVLAVGAVANHLASRTQTLPLMLSPGASAEITVYRFIDDRLRLRLRYPANAADPALDPDVLMRVETPNEHADFRASVRSGPPAADVVRRVETVETAGFTAAYFGYGRGDALPRGRSWLRVTVLEVEPALVGRQATIEVQPPMDLLKLTDLDYIWLWPFFFWKLAALLLLVPGVALAIFTLALRRQRPRAA
;
A
#
# COMPACT_ATOMS: atom_id res chain seq x y z
N MET A 1 -10.58 -49.23 21.93
CA MET A 1 -10.21 -47.89 22.49
C MET A 1 -9.15 -47.12 21.69
N LYS A 2 -8.27 -47.75 20.89
CA LYS A 2 -7.21 -47.05 20.12
C LYS A 2 -7.75 -46.15 18.98
N GLY A 3 -8.75 -46.63 18.22
CA GLY A 3 -9.31 -45.90 17.07
C GLY A 3 -9.97 -44.55 17.40
N ALA A 4 -10.71 -44.47 18.51
CA ALA A 4 -11.34 -43.21 18.95
C ALA A 4 -10.31 -42.15 19.39
N ARG A 5 -9.17 -42.59 19.94
CA ARG A 5 -8.07 -41.70 20.34
C ARG A 5 -7.33 -41.15 19.12
N LEU A 6 -7.04 -42.02 18.14
CA LEU A 6 -6.46 -41.64 16.84
C LEU A 6 -7.34 -40.62 16.12
N LEU A 7 -8.65 -40.90 15.97
CA LEU A 7 -9.59 -39.98 15.32
C LEU A 7 -9.63 -38.60 15.98
N ARG A 8 -9.60 -38.55 17.32
CA ARG A 8 -9.57 -37.28 18.07
C ARG A 8 -8.27 -36.51 17.84
N ILE A 9 -7.12 -37.18 17.82
CA ILE A 9 -5.82 -36.56 17.54
C ILE A 9 -5.80 -36.01 16.11
N THR A 10 -6.23 -36.80 15.12
CA THR A 10 -6.31 -36.37 13.72
C THR A 10 -7.20 -35.13 13.55
N LEU A 11 -8.38 -35.12 14.18
CA LEU A 11 -9.28 -33.97 14.15
C LEU A 11 -8.64 -32.72 14.78
N TRP A 12 -7.94 -32.87 15.89
CA TRP A 12 -7.20 -31.77 16.54
C TRP A 12 -6.08 -31.22 15.65
N VAL A 13 -5.33 -32.10 14.97
CA VAL A 13 -4.28 -31.70 14.03
C VAL A 13 -4.88 -30.91 12.86
N PHE A 14 -5.98 -31.38 12.27
CA PHE A 14 -6.64 -30.66 11.18
C PHE A 14 -7.21 -29.30 11.62
N TRP A 15 -7.85 -29.22 12.79
CA TRP A 15 -8.28 -27.93 13.33
C TRP A 15 -7.11 -26.99 13.63
N GLY A 16 -5.98 -27.52 14.11
CA GLY A 16 -4.76 -26.75 14.36
C GLY A 16 -4.18 -26.19 13.06
N LEU A 17 -3.99 -27.04 12.04
CA LEU A 17 -3.52 -26.64 10.71
C LEU A 17 -4.43 -25.60 10.06
N TRP A 18 -5.75 -25.81 10.12
CA TRP A 18 -6.73 -24.87 9.58
C TRP A 18 -6.68 -23.53 10.31
N SER A 19 -6.61 -23.54 11.64
CA SER A 19 -6.52 -22.31 12.44
C SER A 19 -5.23 -21.55 12.17
N ALA A 20 -4.10 -22.25 12.05
CA ALA A 20 -2.82 -21.64 11.69
C ALA A 20 -2.88 -20.99 10.30
N ALA A 21 -3.48 -21.67 9.31
CA ALA A 21 -3.69 -21.11 7.98
C ALA A 21 -4.59 -19.86 8.00
N CYS A 22 -5.66 -19.85 8.82
CA CYS A 22 -6.50 -18.67 9.03
C CYS A 22 -5.72 -17.49 9.59
N VAL A 23 -4.85 -17.72 10.59
CA VAL A 23 -4.02 -16.68 11.19
C VAL A 23 -3.04 -16.10 10.18
N VAL A 24 -2.33 -16.96 9.44
CA VAL A 24 -1.38 -16.53 8.39
C VAL A 24 -2.10 -15.70 7.32
N LEU A 25 -3.27 -16.15 6.88
CA LEU A 25 -4.08 -15.43 5.90
C LEU A 25 -4.54 -14.06 6.42
N ALA A 26 -5.01 -13.99 7.66
CA ALA A 26 -5.46 -12.74 8.26
C ALA A 26 -4.31 -11.73 8.40
N VAL A 27 -3.15 -12.16 8.90
CA VAL A 27 -1.97 -11.30 9.04
C VAL A 27 -1.49 -10.79 7.67
N GLY A 28 -1.37 -11.68 6.68
CA GLY A 28 -0.95 -11.29 5.34
C GLY A 28 -1.96 -10.38 4.63
N ALA A 29 -3.26 -10.60 4.81
CA ALA A 29 -4.31 -9.73 4.27
C ALA A 29 -4.29 -8.32 4.88
N VAL A 30 -4.08 -8.21 6.20
CA VAL A 30 -3.96 -6.92 6.88
C VAL A 30 -2.70 -6.18 6.42
N ALA A 31 -1.57 -6.87 6.33
CA ALA A 31 -0.33 -6.29 5.82
C ALA A 31 -0.48 -5.81 4.37
N ASN A 32 -1.10 -6.61 3.50
CA ASN A 32 -1.40 -6.24 2.13
C ASN A 32 -2.34 -5.02 2.05
N HIS A 33 -3.39 -4.99 2.87
CA HIS A 33 -4.33 -3.86 2.92
C HIS A 33 -3.65 -2.56 3.35
N LEU A 34 -2.81 -2.62 4.38
CA LEU A 34 -2.03 -1.47 4.84
C LEU A 34 -1.03 -1.01 3.78
N ALA A 35 -0.37 -1.94 3.09
CA ALA A 35 0.58 -1.65 2.01
C ALA A 35 -0.09 -1.20 0.70
N SER A 36 -1.41 -1.30 0.55
CA SER A 36 -2.11 -0.90 -0.69
C SER A 36 -2.87 0.42 -0.56
N ARG A 37 -2.82 1.09 0.60
CA ARG A 37 -3.54 2.35 0.79
C ARG A 37 -2.80 3.51 0.12
N THR A 38 -3.45 4.08 -0.89
CA THR A 38 -3.10 5.42 -1.38
C THR A 38 -3.57 6.44 -0.34
N GLN A 39 -2.70 7.37 0.03
CA GLN A 39 -3.08 8.51 0.87
C GLN A 39 -3.14 9.77 0.00
N THR A 40 -4.18 10.57 0.20
CA THR A 40 -4.44 11.78 -0.60
C THR A 40 -4.40 13.01 0.29
N LEU A 41 -3.70 14.06 -0.16
CA LEU A 41 -3.49 15.30 0.57
C LEU A 41 -3.97 16.49 -0.24
N PRO A 42 -4.92 17.28 0.28
CA PRO A 42 -5.25 18.56 -0.34
C PRO A 42 -4.10 19.54 -0.09
N LEU A 43 -3.60 20.14 -1.16
CA LEU A 43 -2.56 21.17 -1.11
C LEU A 43 -2.96 22.32 -2.03
N MET A 44 -2.91 23.55 -1.52
CA MET A 44 -3.02 24.71 -2.38
C MET A 44 -1.70 24.95 -3.10
N LEU A 45 -1.76 25.13 -4.41
CA LEU A 45 -0.61 25.45 -5.24
C LEU A 45 -0.27 26.93 -5.12
N SER A 46 0.22 27.34 -3.97
CA SER A 46 0.76 28.68 -3.74
C SER A 46 2.18 28.56 -3.19
N PRO A 47 3.13 29.42 -3.61
CA PRO A 47 4.48 29.40 -3.08
C PRO A 47 4.48 29.46 -1.55
N GLY A 48 5.22 28.55 -0.91
CA GLY A 48 5.29 28.41 0.55
C GLY A 48 4.14 27.64 1.19
N ALA A 49 3.12 27.19 0.43
CA ALA A 49 2.09 26.30 0.97
C ALA A 49 2.71 24.96 1.35
N SER A 50 2.39 24.48 2.55
CA SER A 50 2.88 23.21 3.07
C SER A 50 1.74 22.32 3.56
N ALA A 51 1.90 21.02 3.36
CA ALA A 51 1.02 20.00 3.91
C ALA A 51 1.86 18.87 4.52
N GLU A 52 1.45 18.40 5.69
CA GLU A 52 2.13 17.32 6.41
C GLU A 52 1.21 16.09 6.50
N ILE A 53 1.78 14.92 6.25
CA ILE A 53 1.11 13.63 6.43
C ILE A 53 1.96 12.66 7.22
N THR A 54 1.30 11.76 7.93
CA THR A 54 1.93 10.59 8.50
C THR A 54 1.65 9.35 7.65
N VAL A 55 2.70 8.80 7.05
CA VAL A 55 2.65 7.59 6.22
C VAL A 55 3.23 6.43 7.02
N TYR A 56 2.63 5.25 6.89
CA TYR A 56 3.21 4.03 7.43
C TYR A 56 3.79 3.19 6.29
N ARG A 57 5.04 2.76 6.42
CA ARG A 57 5.73 1.87 5.47
C ARG A 57 6.20 0.62 6.20
N PHE A 58 6.08 -0.57 5.59
CA PHE A 58 6.58 -1.80 6.22
C PHE A 58 8.09 -1.97 6.05
N ILE A 59 8.63 -1.46 4.93
CA ILE A 59 10.04 -1.50 4.52
C ILE A 59 10.40 -0.11 4.01
N ASP A 60 11.68 0.24 4.05
CA ASP A 60 12.19 1.45 3.42
C ASP A 60 11.82 1.44 1.93
N ASP A 61 11.11 2.46 1.46
CA ASP A 61 10.53 2.47 0.11
C ASP A 61 10.61 3.88 -0.49
N ARG A 62 10.74 3.95 -1.81
CA ARG A 62 10.83 5.23 -2.53
C ARG A 62 9.47 5.90 -2.58
N LEU A 63 9.49 7.21 -2.35
CA LEU A 63 8.32 8.05 -2.43
C LEU A 63 7.89 8.18 -3.90
N ARG A 64 6.65 7.78 -4.17
CA ARG A 64 6.01 7.96 -5.48
C ARG A 64 4.84 8.89 -5.27
N LEU A 65 5.03 10.14 -5.64
CA LEU A 65 4.00 11.15 -5.56
C LEU A 65 3.33 11.28 -6.92
N ARG A 66 2.02 11.45 -6.89
CA ARG A 66 1.22 11.90 -8.02
C ARG A 66 0.52 13.19 -7.65
N LEU A 67 0.53 14.15 -8.56
CA LEU A 67 -0.18 15.40 -8.41
C LEU A 67 -1.44 15.32 -9.27
N ARG A 68 -2.60 15.43 -8.63
CA ARG A 68 -3.90 15.39 -9.27
C ARG A 68 -4.55 16.75 -9.26
N TYR A 69 -4.99 17.18 -10.44
CA TYR A 69 -5.74 18.42 -10.65
C TYR A 69 -7.19 18.09 -10.98
N PRO A 70 -8.16 18.84 -10.45
CA PRO A 70 -9.54 18.73 -10.93
C PRO A 70 -9.64 19.20 -12.40
N ALA A 71 -10.58 18.64 -13.17
CA ALA A 71 -10.79 18.91 -14.61
C ALA A 71 -10.68 20.38 -15.02
N ASN A 72 -11.27 21.25 -14.19
CA ASN A 72 -11.39 22.69 -14.46
C ASN A 72 -10.09 23.46 -14.14
N ALA A 73 -9.08 22.81 -13.55
CA ALA A 73 -7.84 23.42 -13.07
C ALA A 73 -6.63 23.20 -13.98
N ALA A 74 -6.75 22.46 -15.08
CA ALA A 74 -5.69 22.32 -16.06
C ALA A 74 -6.28 22.65 -17.44
N ASP A 75 -5.82 23.75 -18.04
CA ASP A 75 -5.99 23.91 -19.48
C ASP A 75 -5.22 22.75 -20.14
N PRO A 76 -5.86 21.87 -20.91
CA PRO A 76 -5.20 20.72 -21.54
C PRO A 76 -4.04 21.09 -22.47
N ALA A 77 -3.90 22.38 -22.82
CA ALA A 77 -2.81 22.92 -23.63
C ALA A 77 -1.57 23.36 -22.83
N LEU A 78 -1.65 23.49 -21.50
CA LEU A 78 -0.53 23.91 -20.66
C LEU A 78 0.02 22.69 -19.90
N ASP A 79 1.32 22.43 -20.03
CA ASP A 79 2.09 21.52 -19.18
C ASP A 79 2.84 22.32 -18.11
N PRO A 80 2.14 22.91 -17.11
CA PRO A 80 2.81 23.82 -16.20
C PRO A 80 3.72 23.09 -15.22
N ASP A 81 4.93 23.61 -15.07
CA ASP A 81 5.93 23.07 -14.14
C ASP A 81 5.58 23.45 -12.70
N VAL A 82 5.70 22.48 -11.80
CA VAL A 82 5.55 22.69 -10.36
C VAL A 82 6.74 22.07 -9.64
N LEU A 83 7.45 22.89 -8.88
CA LEU A 83 8.57 22.48 -8.04
C LEU A 83 8.12 22.39 -6.58
N MET A 84 8.32 21.23 -5.98
CA MET A 84 7.96 20.94 -4.60
C MET A 84 9.17 20.41 -3.85
N ARG A 85 9.36 20.86 -2.62
CA ARG A 85 10.28 20.24 -1.68
C ARG A 85 9.52 19.25 -0.82
N VAL A 86 10.10 18.08 -0.63
CA VAL A 86 9.56 17.06 0.24
C VAL A 86 10.56 16.77 1.34
N GLU A 87 10.16 17.06 2.57
CA GLU A 87 10.93 16.76 3.77
C GLU A 87 10.49 15.41 4.34
N THR A 88 11.48 14.57 4.63
CA THR A 88 11.34 13.27 5.28
C THR A 88 12.19 13.25 6.56
N PRO A 89 12.03 12.25 7.45
CA PRO A 89 12.83 12.17 8.68
C PRO A 89 14.33 11.95 8.40
N ASN A 90 14.68 11.44 7.23
CA ASN A 90 16.07 11.18 6.84
C ASN A 90 16.70 12.43 6.22
N GLU A 91 15.98 13.10 5.31
CA GLU A 91 16.50 14.21 4.52
C GLU A 91 15.37 14.96 3.80
N HIS A 92 15.72 15.91 2.93
CA HIS A 92 14.79 16.54 2.00
C HIS A 92 15.17 16.18 0.56
N ALA A 93 14.17 16.12 -0.33
CA ALA A 93 14.39 16.00 -1.76
C ALA A 93 13.47 16.96 -2.51
N ASP A 94 13.98 17.53 -3.59
CA ASP A 94 13.20 18.38 -4.49
C ASP A 94 12.58 17.54 -5.60
N PHE A 95 11.34 17.86 -5.94
CA PHE A 95 10.44 17.07 -6.76
C PHE A 95 9.79 17.97 -7.81
N ARG A 96 9.78 17.54 -9.06
CA ARG A 96 9.15 18.25 -10.18
C ARG A 96 7.98 17.44 -10.74
N ALA A 97 6.86 18.11 -10.99
CA ALA A 97 5.74 17.50 -11.70
C ALA A 97 6.17 17.18 -13.15
N SER A 98 6.11 15.91 -13.52
CA SER A 98 6.43 15.47 -14.88
C SER A 98 5.34 15.84 -15.88
N VAL A 99 5.72 15.79 -17.16
CA VAL A 99 4.83 15.91 -18.32
C VAL A 99 3.66 14.93 -18.18
N ARG A 100 2.48 15.37 -18.60
CA ARG A 100 1.25 14.58 -18.58
C ARG A 100 1.46 13.14 -19.07
N SER A 101 1.07 12.16 -18.25
CA SER A 101 1.02 10.76 -18.65
C SER A 101 -0.42 10.24 -18.59
N GLY A 102 -1.00 9.96 -19.76
CA GLY A 102 -2.32 9.32 -19.89
C GLY A 102 -3.34 10.09 -20.74
N PRO A 103 -4.44 9.41 -21.16
CA PRO A 103 -5.48 9.98 -21.99
C PRO A 103 -6.18 11.16 -21.30
N PRO A 104 -6.86 12.06 -22.05
CA PRO A 104 -7.70 13.13 -21.49
C PRO A 104 -8.86 12.53 -20.69
N ALA A 105 -8.61 12.28 -19.41
CA ALA A 105 -9.65 12.00 -18.44
C ALA A 105 -10.08 13.30 -17.75
N ALA A 106 -11.22 13.25 -17.05
CA ALA A 106 -11.73 14.35 -16.25
C ALA A 106 -10.78 14.79 -15.12
N ASP A 107 -9.78 13.99 -14.74
CA ASP A 107 -8.75 14.39 -13.79
C ASP A 107 -7.36 14.29 -14.43
N VAL A 108 -6.56 15.35 -14.28
CA VAL A 108 -5.17 15.34 -14.76
C VAL A 108 -4.30 14.80 -13.64
N VAL A 109 -3.69 13.63 -13.86
CA VAL A 109 -2.76 13.01 -12.92
C VAL A 109 -1.35 13.12 -13.48
N ARG A 110 -0.44 13.75 -12.73
CA ARG A 110 0.98 13.89 -13.08
C ARG A 110 1.83 13.10 -12.12
N ARG A 111 2.82 12.38 -12.63
CA ARG A 111 3.84 11.78 -11.77
C ARG A 111 4.77 12.89 -11.30
N VAL A 112 5.22 12.82 -10.05
CA VAL A 112 6.22 13.74 -9.54
C VAL A 112 7.54 13.00 -9.44
N GLU A 113 8.57 13.55 -10.06
CA GLU A 113 9.90 12.94 -10.17
C GLU A 113 10.92 13.73 -9.37
N THR A 114 11.86 13.03 -8.74
CA THR A 114 12.95 13.62 -7.96
C THR A 114 13.88 14.41 -8.89
N VAL A 115 14.14 15.67 -8.57
CA VAL A 115 15.04 16.55 -9.33
C VAL A 115 16.50 16.12 -9.13
N GLU A 116 16.85 15.70 -7.92
CA GLU A 116 18.19 15.20 -7.63
C GLU A 116 18.31 13.72 -8.01
N THR A 117 19.24 13.43 -8.92
CA THR A 117 19.63 12.05 -9.22
C THR A 117 20.46 11.56 -8.04
N ALA A 118 19.89 10.67 -7.22
CA ALA A 118 20.59 10.06 -6.09
C ALA A 118 22.01 9.63 -6.48
N GLY A 119 23.00 10.07 -5.71
CA GLY A 119 24.40 9.67 -5.91
C GLY A 119 24.54 8.14 -5.96
N PHE A 120 25.56 7.63 -6.66
CA PHE A 120 25.72 6.20 -6.95
C PHE A 120 25.54 5.28 -5.72
N THR A 121 26.01 5.70 -4.54
CA THR A 121 25.83 4.97 -3.28
C THR A 121 24.39 4.93 -2.79
N ALA A 122 23.68 6.05 -2.83
CA ALA A 122 22.26 6.15 -2.51
C ALA A 122 21.40 5.38 -3.53
N ALA A 123 21.83 5.37 -4.81
CA ALA A 123 21.20 4.61 -5.88
C ALA A 123 21.26 3.10 -5.65
N TYR A 124 22.41 2.59 -5.17
CA TYR A 124 22.72 1.16 -5.08
C TYR A 124 22.46 0.54 -3.70
N PHE A 125 22.68 1.29 -2.61
CA PHE A 125 22.57 0.78 -1.23
C PHE A 125 21.39 1.34 -0.43
N GLY A 126 20.62 2.29 -0.99
CA GLY A 126 19.39 2.80 -0.37
C GLY A 126 19.56 3.67 0.88
N TYR A 127 20.78 3.81 1.42
CA TYR A 127 21.07 4.70 2.55
C TYR A 127 21.09 6.18 2.13
N GLY A 128 20.45 7.05 2.93
CA GLY A 128 20.54 8.50 2.77
C GLY A 128 19.84 9.03 1.52
N ARG A 129 18.68 8.47 1.18
CA ARG A 129 17.82 8.98 0.11
C ARG A 129 16.75 9.89 0.69
N GLY A 130 16.80 11.20 0.39
CA GLY A 130 15.71 12.14 0.69
C GLY A 130 14.39 11.83 -0.02
N ASP A 131 14.41 10.96 -1.03
CA ASP A 131 13.25 10.42 -1.72
C ASP A 131 12.76 9.08 -1.17
N ALA A 132 13.28 8.59 -0.04
CA ALA A 132 12.85 7.35 0.59
C ALA A 132 12.25 7.58 1.98
N LEU A 133 11.11 6.95 2.25
CA LEU A 133 10.49 6.94 3.58
C LEU A 133 11.01 5.74 4.36
N PRO A 134 11.46 5.93 5.62
CA PRO A 134 11.91 4.83 6.44
C PRO A 134 10.75 3.92 6.85
N ARG A 135 11.06 2.67 7.18
CA ARG A 135 10.12 1.70 7.74
C ARG A 135 9.49 2.22 9.03
N GLY A 136 8.24 1.83 9.25
CA GLY A 136 7.43 2.24 10.38
C GLY A 136 6.57 3.46 10.08
N ARG A 137 6.25 4.21 11.13
CA ARG A 137 5.44 5.42 11.05
C ARG A 137 6.36 6.61 10.82
N SER A 138 6.20 7.26 9.68
CA SER A 138 7.05 8.38 9.26
C SER A 138 6.19 9.56 8.85
N TRP A 139 6.74 10.76 9.01
CA TRP A 139 6.10 11.99 8.56
C TRP A 139 6.68 12.40 7.21
N LEU A 140 5.87 13.10 6.43
CA LEU A 140 6.22 13.65 5.13
C LEU A 140 5.64 15.05 5.08
N ARG A 141 6.48 16.06 4.85
CA ARG A 141 6.02 17.43 4.62
C ARG A 141 6.32 17.82 3.18
N VAL A 142 5.28 18.19 2.45
CA VAL A 142 5.41 18.70 1.08
C VAL A 142 5.21 20.20 1.10
N THR A 143 6.19 20.94 0.59
CA THR A 143 6.20 22.40 0.50
C THR A 143 6.31 22.80 -0.97
N VAL A 144 5.42 23.67 -1.42
CA VAL A 144 5.47 24.22 -2.78
C VAL A 144 6.53 25.30 -2.84
N LEU A 145 7.57 25.10 -3.66
CA LEU A 145 8.64 26.09 -3.86
C LEU A 145 8.26 27.06 -4.98
N GLU A 146 7.99 26.50 -6.16
CA GLU A 146 7.71 27.27 -7.37
C GLU A 146 6.49 26.69 -8.09
N VAL A 147 5.62 27.57 -8.56
CA VAL A 147 4.41 27.23 -9.31
C VAL A 147 4.33 28.19 -10.48
N GLU A 148 4.08 27.64 -11.66
CA GLU A 148 3.81 28.48 -12.82
C GLU A 148 2.57 29.37 -12.59
N PRO A 149 2.59 30.65 -13.03
CA PRO A 149 1.52 31.61 -12.73
C PRO A 149 0.10 31.13 -13.08
N ALA A 150 -0.04 30.27 -14.08
CA ALA A 150 -1.31 29.68 -14.50
C ALA A 150 -1.98 28.77 -13.44
N LEU A 151 -1.21 28.26 -12.47
CA LEU A 151 -1.68 27.33 -11.44
C LEU A 151 -1.72 27.95 -10.03
N VAL A 152 -1.24 29.18 -9.84
CA VAL A 152 -1.16 29.81 -8.52
C VAL A 152 -2.55 29.93 -7.88
N GLY A 153 -2.68 29.49 -6.63
CA GLY A 153 -3.92 29.57 -5.85
C GLY A 153 -4.95 28.47 -6.15
N ARG A 154 -4.61 27.48 -6.99
CA ARG A 154 -5.50 26.34 -7.28
C ARG A 154 -5.37 25.23 -6.24
N GLN A 155 -6.46 24.49 -6.01
CA GLN A 155 -6.43 23.27 -5.21
C GLN A 155 -5.92 22.10 -6.04
N ALA A 156 -4.91 21.42 -5.53
CA ALA A 156 -4.43 20.15 -6.06
C ALA A 156 -4.45 19.09 -4.97
N THR A 157 -4.52 17.82 -5.38
CA THR A 157 -4.43 16.69 -4.47
C THR A 157 -3.13 15.94 -4.73
N ILE A 158 -2.28 15.82 -3.72
CA ILE A 158 -1.10 14.96 -3.77
C ILE A 158 -1.51 13.56 -3.35
N GLU A 159 -1.36 12.61 -4.25
CA GLU A 159 -1.56 11.19 -4.01
C GLU A 159 -0.20 10.54 -3.74
N VAL A 160 0.00 10.05 -2.52
CA VAL A 160 1.13 9.20 -2.16
C VAL A 160 0.78 7.79 -2.61
N GLN A 161 1.46 7.30 -3.65
CA GLN A 161 1.19 5.97 -4.17
C GLN A 161 1.67 4.88 -3.19
N PRO A 162 0.92 3.77 -3.12
CA PRO A 162 1.34 2.60 -2.37
C PRO A 162 2.59 1.95 -3.00
N PRO A 163 3.39 1.22 -2.21
CA PRO A 163 4.48 0.38 -2.71
C PRO A 163 4.01 -0.65 -3.75
N MET A 164 2.80 -1.17 -3.55
CA MET A 164 2.19 -2.19 -4.40
C MET A 164 1.05 -1.60 -5.22
N ASP A 165 1.19 -1.66 -6.55
CA ASP A 165 0.10 -1.42 -7.48
C ASP A 165 -0.23 -2.72 -8.23
N LEU A 166 -1.52 -2.96 -8.48
CA LEU A 166 -2.18 -4.24 -8.86
C LEU A 166 -1.45 -5.15 -9.84
N LEU A 167 -0.64 -4.58 -10.75
CA LEU A 167 -0.01 -5.29 -11.87
C LEU A 167 1.47 -4.94 -12.06
N LYS A 168 2.05 -4.12 -11.18
CA LYS A 168 3.45 -3.69 -11.30
C LYS A 168 4.18 -3.98 -10.00
N LEU A 169 4.82 -5.15 -9.95
CA LEU A 169 5.88 -5.47 -8.98
C LEU A 169 6.97 -4.43 -9.14
N THR A 170 6.91 -3.40 -8.30
CA THR A 170 7.84 -2.28 -8.42
C THR A 170 8.91 -2.32 -7.34
N ASP A 171 8.83 -3.27 -6.41
CA ASP A 171 9.91 -3.58 -5.48
C ASP A 171 9.94 -5.08 -5.16
N LEU A 172 11.13 -5.68 -5.19
CA LEU A 172 11.34 -7.13 -5.07
C LEU A 172 11.06 -7.61 -3.65
N ASP A 173 11.22 -6.73 -2.66
CA ASP A 173 11.08 -7.05 -1.23
C ASP A 173 9.62 -7.27 -0.80
N TYR A 174 8.65 -6.81 -1.60
CA TYR A 174 7.21 -7.01 -1.35
C TYR A 174 6.63 -8.26 -2.04
N ILE A 175 7.46 -9.07 -2.73
CA ILE A 175 7.02 -10.32 -3.41
C ILE A 175 6.28 -11.26 -2.47
N TRP A 176 6.71 -11.37 -1.21
CA TRP A 176 6.06 -12.24 -0.22
C TRP A 176 4.61 -11.84 0.07
N LEU A 177 4.22 -10.57 -0.14
CA LEU A 177 2.85 -10.10 0.05
C LEU A 177 1.95 -10.36 -1.16
N TRP A 178 2.52 -10.65 -2.33
CA TRP A 178 1.77 -10.87 -3.57
C TRP A 178 0.69 -11.97 -3.48
N PRO A 179 0.90 -13.13 -2.84
CA PRO A 179 -0.15 -14.14 -2.67
C PRO A 179 -1.37 -13.63 -1.89
N PHE A 180 -1.17 -12.65 -1.00
CA PHE A 180 -2.25 -12.06 -0.20
C PHE A 180 -3.02 -10.97 -0.95
N PHE A 181 -2.60 -10.61 -2.15
CA PHE A 181 -3.38 -9.72 -3.00
C PHE A 181 -4.79 -10.27 -3.26
N PHE A 182 -4.88 -11.59 -3.47
CA PHE A 182 -6.12 -12.33 -3.67
C PHE A 182 -6.66 -12.97 -2.39
N TRP A 183 -6.37 -12.40 -1.21
CA TRP A 183 -6.74 -12.98 0.08
C TRP A 183 -8.23 -13.34 0.19
N LYS A 184 -9.13 -12.62 -0.50
CA LYS A 184 -10.56 -12.92 -0.55
C LYS A 184 -10.85 -14.29 -1.17
N LEU A 185 -10.14 -14.64 -2.25
CA LEU A 185 -10.25 -15.95 -2.91
C LEU A 185 -9.63 -17.04 -2.03
N ALA A 186 -8.47 -16.77 -1.43
CA ALA A 186 -7.82 -17.69 -0.49
C ALA A 186 -8.71 -17.94 0.74
N ALA A 187 -9.40 -16.92 1.26
CA ALA A 187 -10.35 -17.05 2.36
C ALA A 187 -11.55 -17.93 1.97
N LEU A 188 -12.07 -17.77 0.76
CA LEU A 188 -13.17 -18.59 0.25
C LEU A 188 -12.75 -20.06 0.10
N LEU A 189 -11.54 -20.32 -0.42
CA LEU A 189 -10.98 -21.66 -0.50
C LEU A 189 -10.74 -22.28 0.88
N LEU A 190 -10.30 -21.48 1.86
CA LEU A 190 -10.08 -21.93 3.23
C LEU A 190 -11.39 -22.19 4.00
N LEU A 191 -12.50 -21.61 3.55
CA LEU A 191 -13.83 -21.84 4.13
C LEU A 191 -14.32 -23.27 3.87
N VAL A 192 -14.03 -23.84 2.70
CA VAL A 192 -14.41 -25.21 2.32
C VAL A 192 -13.93 -26.28 3.33
N PRO A 193 -12.62 -26.40 3.64
CA PRO A 193 -12.17 -27.36 4.64
C PRO A 193 -12.66 -27.01 6.05
N GLY A 194 -12.87 -25.73 6.37
CA GLY A 194 -13.44 -25.31 7.66
C GLY A 194 -14.86 -25.80 7.87
N VAL A 195 -15.72 -25.66 6.85
CA VAL A 195 -17.09 -26.18 6.86
C VAL A 195 -17.11 -27.70 6.91
N ALA A 196 -16.25 -28.36 6.12
CA ALA A 196 -16.12 -29.82 6.15
C ALA A 196 -15.72 -30.34 7.55
N LEU A 197 -14.74 -29.69 8.20
CA LEU A 197 -14.33 -30.01 9.56
C LEU A 197 -15.44 -29.77 10.58
N ALA A 198 -16.21 -28.69 10.45
CA ALA A 198 -17.35 -28.41 11.31
C ALA A 198 -18.45 -29.47 11.18
N ILE A 199 -18.85 -29.82 9.96
CA ILE A 199 -19.85 -30.87 9.68
C ILE A 199 -19.37 -32.21 10.25
N PHE A 200 -18.12 -32.60 10.00
CA PHE A 200 -17.56 -33.86 10.48
C PHE A 200 -17.49 -33.91 12.02
N THR A 201 -17.09 -32.80 12.65
CA THR A 201 -17.06 -32.69 14.12
C THR A 201 -18.47 -32.82 14.72
N LEU A 202 -19.47 -32.19 14.10
CA LEU A 202 -20.88 -32.27 14.53
C LEU A 202 -21.47 -33.66 14.32
N ALA A 203 -21.20 -34.29 13.18
CA ALA A 203 -21.65 -35.65 12.88
C ALA A 203 -21.08 -36.65 13.92
N LEU A 204 -19.79 -36.55 14.24
CA LEU A 204 -19.15 -37.38 15.26
C LEU A 204 -19.71 -37.14 16.67
N ARG A 205 -20.09 -35.90 17.00
CA ARG A 205 -20.75 -35.59 18.28
C ARG A 205 -22.16 -36.18 18.35
N ARG A 206 -22.93 -36.14 17.26
CA ARG A 206 -24.28 -36.72 17.19
C ARG A 206 -24.27 -38.24 17.31
N GLN A 207 -23.23 -38.90 16.80
CA GLN A 207 -23.06 -40.35 16.88
C GLN A 207 -22.56 -40.84 18.25
N ARG A 208 -22.14 -39.95 19.16
CA ARG A 208 -21.90 -40.34 20.55
C ARG A 208 -23.26 -40.49 21.24
N PRO A 209 -23.67 -41.69 21.65
CA PRO A 209 -24.90 -41.84 22.43
C PRO A 209 -24.78 -40.95 23.67
N ARG A 210 -25.86 -40.23 23.99
CA ARG A 210 -26.00 -39.61 25.32
C ARG A 210 -25.90 -40.75 26.32
N ALA A 211 -24.80 -40.81 27.07
CA ALA A 211 -24.75 -41.64 28.25
C ALA A 211 -25.88 -41.12 29.18
N ALA A 212 -26.91 -41.94 29.34
CA ALA A 212 -27.89 -41.80 30.40
C ALA A 212 -27.23 -42.12 31.74
#